data_AF-A0A936AUW5-F1
#
_entry.id   AF-A0A936AUW5-F1
#
_cell.length_a   1.000
_cell.length_b   1.000
_cell.length_c   1.000
_cell.angle_alpha   90.00
_cell.angle_beta   90.00
_cell.angle_gamma   90.00
#
_symmetry.space_group_name_H-M   'P 1'
#
loop_
_entity.id
_entity.type
_entity.pdbx_description
1 polymer ?
#
loop_
_entity_poly.entity_id
_entity_poly.type
_entity_poly.pdbx_seq_one_letter_code
_entity_poly.pdbx_strand_id
1 'polypeptide(L)'
;MKHHIQTIIIMVISIFDLQSQEIIFPGLRGDSLITELKRYYTPKTVLPYDQARTKLYTEIFLQNDSIECYYSGYKIPVPLGTNILSWTTRYGIQTEHLFPRSLGSASMPAIGDLHHLVPVRAAINTLRKNALSRTFRTFKPNTGYTKT
;
A
#
# COMPACT_ATOMS: atom_id res chain seq x y z
N MET A 1 -9.02 48.37 26.38
CA MET A 1 -7.65 47.86 26.11
C MET A 1 -7.55 46.34 26.05
N LYS A 2 -8.11 45.56 26.99
CA LYS A 2 -8.05 44.07 26.97
C LYS A 2 -8.71 43.42 25.74
N HIS A 3 -9.84 43.97 25.27
CA HIS A 3 -10.52 43.47 24.08
C HIS A 3 -9.73 43.71 22.77
N HIS A 4 -9.01 44.83 22.66
CA HIS A 4 -8.16 45.10 21.49
C HIS A 4 -6.95 44.16 21.42
N ILE A 5 -6.40 43.76 22.57
CA ILE A 5 -5.29 42.80 22.65
C ILE A 5 -5.75 41.38 22.27
N GLN A 6 -6.98 40.98 22.66
CA GLN A 6 -7.57 39.70 22.25
C GLN A 6 -7.85 39.63 20.74
N THR A 7 -8.33 40.72 20.12
CA THR A 7 -8.59 40.75 18.67
C THR A 7 -7.29 40.63 17.86
N ILE A 8 -6.20 41.26 18.31
CA ILE A 8 -4.87 41.16 17.65
C ILE A 8 -4.30 39.74 17.75
N ILE A 9 -4.47 39.06 18.90
CA ILE A 9 -4.02 37.66 19.08
C ILE A 9 -4.80 36.69 18.18
N ILE A 10 -6.11 36.90 17.98
CA ILE A 10 -6.94 36.08 17.08
C ILE A 10 -6.56 36.29 15.59
N MET A 11 -6.11 37.49 15.21
CA MET A 11 -5.67 37.78 13.84
C MET A 11 -4.31 37.13 13.50
N VAL A 12 -3.42 37.01 14.49
CA VAL A 12 -2.08 36.37 14.32
C VAL A 12 -2.18 34.84 14.23
N ILE A 13 -3.22 34.23 14.82
CA ILE A 13 -3.43 32.77 14.80
C ILE A 13 -4.02 32.28 13.46
N SER A 14 -4.45 33.16 12.55
CA SER A 14 -5.06 32.74 11.27
C SER A 14 -4.04 32.47 10.14
N ILE A 15 -2.73 32.47 10.43
CA ILE A 15 -1.68 32.14 9.46
C ILE A 15 -1.31 30.65 9.57
N PHE A 16 -2.30 29.77 9.69
CA PHE A 16 -2.05 28.34 9.58
C PHE A 16 -1.84 27.98 8.11
N ASP A 17 -0.60 27.60 7.80
CA ASP A 17 -0.10 26.95 6.60
C ASP A 17 -1.09 26.80 5.44
N LEU A 18 -1.12 27.79 4.55
CA LEU A 18 -1.47 27.53 3.16
C LEU A 18 -0.36 26.60 2.62
N GLN A 19 -0.58 25.29 2.69
CA GLN A 19 0.27 24.34 1.98
C GLN A 19 0.21 24.71 0.49
N SER A 20 1.23 25.43 0.01
CA SER A 20 1.37 25.73 -1.40
C SER A 20 1.42 24.40 -2.15
N GLN A 21 0.47 24.19 -3.06
CA GLN A 21 0.53 23.06 -3.96
C GLN A 21 1.75 23.24 -4.87
N GLU A 22 2.75 22.38 -4.70
CA GLU A 22 3.91 22.37 -5.60
C GLU A 22 3.46 21.90 -6.98
N ILE A 23 3.69 22.74 -8.00
CA ILE A 23 3.47 22.35 -9.39
C ILE A 23 4.68 21.52 -9.82
N ILE A 24 4.48 20.21 -9.90
CA ILE A 24 5.47 19.29 -10.46
C ILE A 24 5.52 19.41 -11.99
N PHE A 25 6.72 19.57 -12.54
CA PHE A 25 6.99 19.71 -13.98
C PHE A 25 6.15 20.82 -14.67
N PRO A 26 6.33 22.09 -14.30
CA PRO A 26 5.53 23.20 -14.83
C PRO A 26 5.63 23.27 -16.35
N GLY A 27 4.48 23.45 -17.00
CA GLY A 27 4.37 23.52 -18.46
C GLY A 27 4.27 22.17 -19.17
N LEU A 28 4.52 21.04 -18.51
CA LEU A 28 4.28 19.71 -19.10
C LEU A 28 2.82 19.28 -18.97
N ARG A 29 2.30 18.60 -20.00
CA ARG A 29 0.95 18.02 -20.04
C ARG A 29 0.97 16.69 -20.79
N GLY A 30 -0.07 15.88 -20.58
CA GLY A 30 -0.26 14.60 -21.29
C GLY A 30 0.96 13.68 -21.19
N ASP A 31 1.38 13.12 -22.31
CA ASP A 31 2.45 12.13 -22.38
C ASP A 31 3.82 12.65 -21.89
N SER A 32 4.13 13.92 -22.13
CA SER A 32 5.37 14.53 -21.64
C SER A 32 5.42 14.59 -20.11
N LEU A 33 4.28 14.92 -19.48
CA LEU A 33 4.17 14.88 -18.02
C LEU A 33 4.25 13.45 -17.49
N ILE A 34 3.57 12.50 -18.14
CA ILE A 34 3.61 11.07 -17.75
C ILE A 34 5.04 10.52 -17.82
N THR A 35 5.79 10.91 -18.85
CA THR A 35 7.18 10.49 -19.04
C THR A 35 8.08 10.97 -17.90
N GLU A 36 8.02 12.26 -17.56
CA GLU A 36 8.84 12.81 -16.46
C GLU A 36 8.40 12.27 -15.10
N LEU A 37 7.10 12.08 -14.86
CA LEU A 37 6.60 11.43 -13.65
C LEU A 37 7.18 10.02 -13.49
N LYS A 38 7.14 9.20 -14.53
CA LYS A 38 7.73 7.85 -14.51
C LYS A 38 9.23 7.92 -14.25
N ARG A 39 9.94 8.85 -14.88
CA ARG A 39 11.39 9.00 -14.74
C ARG A 39 11.81 9.35 -13.32
N TYR A 40 11.11 10.29 -12.68
CA TYR A 40 11.51 10.82 -11.37
C TYR A 40 10.92 10.06 -10.18
N TYR A 41 9.71 9.51 -10.31
CA TYR A 41 8.98 8.89 -9.20
C TYR A 41 8.91 7.36 -9.26
N THR A 42 9.43 6.72 -10.32
CA THR A 42 9.59 5.25 -10.29
C THR A 42 10.82 4.88 -9.46
N PRO A 43 10.70 3.99 -8.46
CA PRO A 43 11.85 3.51 -7.72
C PRO A 43 12.89 2.87 -8.65
N LYS A 44 14.18 3.18 -8.44
CA LYS A 44 15.28 2.61 -9.22
C LYS A 44 15.41 1.10 -9.06
N THR A 45 14.98 0.59 -7.92
CA THR A 45 15.09 -0.82 -7.56
C THR A 45 13.76 -1.26 -6.95
N VAL A 46 13.28 -2.42 -7.40
CA VAL A 46 12.02 -3.01 -6.94
C VAL A 46 12.22 -4.49 -6.68
N LEU A 47 11.45 -5.02 -5.74
CA LEU A 47 11.55 -6.42 -5.35
C LEU A 47 11.02 -7.32 -6.47
N PRO A 48 11.75 -8.39 -6.85
CA PRO A 48 11.18 -9.45 -7.66
C PRO A 48 9.92 -10.02 -6.99
N TYR A 49 8.94 -10.46 -7.79
CA TYR A 49 7.61 -10.83 -7.29
C TYR A 49 7.63 -11.86 -6.16
N ASP A 50 8.51 -12.86 -6.22
CA ASP A 50 8.63 -13.89 -5.17
C ASP A 50 9.18 -13.33 -3.85
N GLN A 51 10.12 -12.37 -3.94
CA GLN A 51 10.64 -11.68 -2.76
C GLN A 51 9.59 -10.75 -2.16
N ALA A 52 8.83 -10.04 -2.99
CA ALA A 52 7.69 -9.25 -2.55
C ALA A 52 6.67 -10.12 -1.80
N ARG A 53 6.25 -11.25 -2.38
CA ARG A 53 5.32 -12.18 -1.70
C ARG A 53 5.87 -12.73 -0.39
N THR A 54 7.16 -13.05 -0.35
CA THR A 54 7.81 -13.51 0.88
C THR A 54 7.72 -12.42 1.94
N LYS A 55 8.15 -11.18 1.65
CA LYS A 55 8.07 -10.04 2.58
C LYS A 55 6.63 -9.72 3.00
N LEU A 56 5.69 -9.77 2.06
CA LEU A 56 4.27 -9.58 2.34
C LEU A 56 3.81 -10.52 3.46
N TYR A 57 4.14 -11.79 3.38
CA TYR A 57 3.69 -12.76 4.36
C TYR A 57 4.52 -12.76 5.64
N THR A 58 5.84 -12.54 5.59
CA THR A 58 6.72 -12.68 6.76
C THR A 58 6.88 -11.40 7.57
N GLU A 59 6.86 -10.24 6.92
CA GLU A 59 7.17 -8.95 7.57
C GLU A 59 5.91 -8.10 7.76
N ILE A 60 4.95 -8.18 6.82
CA ILE A 60 3.77 -7.31 6.82
C ILE A 60 2.56 -7.99 7.47
N PHE A 61 2.21 -9.20 7.01
CA PHE A 61 0.97 -9.90 7.40
C PHE A 61 1.12 -10.98 8.47
N LEU A 62 2.35 -11.36 8.84
CA LEU A 62 2.58 -12.22 10.00
C LEU A 62 2.47 -11.38 11.27
N GLN A 63 1.40 -11.60 12.04
CA GLN A 63 1.12 -10.89 13.29
C GLN A 63 0.88 -11.91 14.40
N ASN A 64 1.64 -11.78 15.50
CA ASN A 64 1.52 -12.62 16.69
C ASN A 64 1.54 -14.14 16.41
N ASP A 65 2.30 -14.61 15.41
CA ASP A 65 2.39 -16.01 14.92
C ASP A 65 1.44 -16.43 13.79
N SER A 66 0.54 -15.55 13.36
CA SER A 66 -0.51 -15.91 12.41
C SER A 66 -0.59 -14.97 11.20
N ILE A 67 -1.07 -15.49 10.08
CA ILE A 67 -1.46 -14.69 8.92
C ILE A 67 -2.99 -14.65 8.85
N GLU A 68 -3.54 -13.44 8.81
CA GLU A 68 -4.97 -13.18 8.62
C GLU A 68 -5.27 -12.76 7.17
N CYS A 69 -6.18 -13.47 6.50
CA CYS A 69 -6.66 -13.11 5.17
C CYS A 69 -7.44 -11.78 5.19
N TYR A 70 -7.12 -10.89 4.27
CA TYR A 70 -7.59 -9.51 4.23
C TYR A 70 -9.12 -9.38 4.19
N TYR A 71 -9.79 -10.13 3.30
CA TYR A 71 -11.25 -10.04 3.14
C TYR A 71 -12.03 -10.88 4.15
N SER A 72 -11.60 -12.10 4.46
CA SER A 72 -12.38 -13.04 5.28
C SER A 72 -12.05 -13.03 6.76
N GLY A 73 -10.92 -12.47 7.15
CA GLY A 73 -10.38 -12.66 8.50
C GLY A 73 -9.94 -14.10 8.78
N TYR A 74 -9.87 -14.98 7.77
CA TYR A 74 -9.39 -16.36 7.96
C TYR A 74 -7.93 -16.36 8.40
N LYS A 75 -7.65 -16.95 9.56
CA LYS A 75 -6.32 -16.99 10.16
C LYS A 75 -5.69 -18.36 10.01
N ILE A 76 -4.38 -18.38 9.75
CA ILE A 76 -3.56 -19.58 9.85
C ILE A 76 -2.38 -19.33 10.80
N PRO A 77 -2.02 -20.29 11.65
CA PRO A 77 -0.78 -20.23 12.40
C PRO A 77 0.41 -20.46 11.45
N VAL A 78 1.55 -19.84 11.72
CA VAL A 78 2.79 -19.98 10.95
C VAL A 78 3.90 -20.43 11.91
N PRO A 79 4.26 -21.73 11.91
CA PRO A 79 5.35 -22.23 12.74
C PRO A 79 6.69 -21.60 12.35
N LEU A 80 7.58 -21.39 13.33
CA LEU A 80 8.93 -20.88 13.10
C LEU A 80 9.72 -21.77 12.12
N GLY A 81 10.53 -21.15 11.26
CA GLY A 81 11.36 -21.86 10.27
C GLY A 81 10.59 -22.44 9.08
N THR A 82 9.28 -22.19 8.98
CA THR A 82 8.48 -22.68 7.85
C THR A 82 8.76 -21.89 6.56
N ASN A 83 8.83 -22.58 5.42
CA ASN A 83 8.78 -21.90 4.12
C ASN A 83 7.41 -21.26 3.91
N ILE A 84 7.37 -19.93 3.99
CA ILE A 84 6.12 -19.17 4.03
C ILE A 84 5.26 -19.30 2.77
N LEU A 85 5.87 -19.38 1.59
CA LEU A 85 5.16 -19.46 0.32
C LEU A 85 4.51 -20.83 0.15
N SER A 86 5.25 -21.90 0.47
CA SER A 86 4.71 -23.26 0.47
C SER A 86 3.62 -23.42 1.53
N TRP A 87 3.79 -22.82 2.71
CA TRP A 87 2.81 -22.89 3.78
C TRP A 87 1.50 -22.18 3.42
N THR A 88 1.56 -20.92 3.01
CA THR A 88 0.37 -20.16 2.58
C THR A 88 -0.36 -20.86 1.44
N THR A 89 0.38 -21.41 0.47
CA THR A 89 -0.19 -22.22 -0.63
C THR A 89 -0.92 -23.46 -0.11
N ARG A 90 -0.32 -24.22 0.82
CA ARG A 90 -0.94 -25.42 1.44
C ARG A 90 -2.26 -25.09 2.13
N TYR A 91 -2.36 -23.91 2.74
CA TYR A 91 -3.59 -23.45 3.38
C TYR A 91 -4.55 -22.75 2.41
N GLY A 92 -4.25 -22.68 1.11
CA GLY A 92 -5.12 -22.04 0.12
C GLY A 92 -5.19 -20.51 0.27
N ILE A 93 -4.11 -19.89 0.76
CA ILE A 93 -3.92 -18.44 0.76
C ILE A 93 -3.15 -18.05 -0.51
N GLN A 94 -3.63 -17.03 -1.20
CA GLN A 94 -3.01 -16.45 -2.38
C GLN A 94 -2.70 -14.97 -2.14
N THR A 95 -1.71 -14.48 -2.88
CA THR A 95 -1.45 -13.04 -2.97
C THR A 95 -2.45 -12.44 -3.93
N GLU A 96 -3.21 -11.46 -3.46
CA GLU A 96 -4.17 -10.75 -4.28
C GLU A 96 -3.73 -9.31 -4.55
N HIS A 97 -3.96 -8.86 -5.78
CA HIS A 97 -3.75 -7.48 -6.21
C HIS A 97 -5.03 -6.67 -6.01
N LEU A 98 -5.03 -5.76 -5.03
CA LEU A 98 -6.15 -4.85 -4.77
C LEU A 98 -6.50 -4.03 -6.03
N PHE A 99 -5.45 -3.55 -6.72
CA PHE A 99 -5.56 -3.02 -8.07
C PHE A 99 -5.36 -4.15 -9.11
N PRO A 100 -6.39 -4.55 -9.87
CA PRO A 100 -6.36 -5.73 -10.74
C PRO A 100 -5.23 -5.71 -11.77
N ARG A 101 -4.62 -6.89 -11.97
CA ARG A 101 -3.58 -7.09 -12.99
C ARG A 101 -4.02 -6.70 -14.41
N SER A 102 -5.27 -6.98 -14.77
CA SER A 102 -5.85 -6.61 -16.06
C SER A 102 -5.96 -5.10 -16.29
N LEU A 103 -5.80 -4.28 -15.24
CA LEU A 103 -5.86 -2.82 -15.32
C LEU A 103 -4.46 -2.16 -15.31
N GLY A 104 -3.38 -2.96 -15.43
CA GLY A 104 -2.02 -2.44 -15.61
C GLY A 104 -1.03 -2.81 -14.50
N SER A 105 -1.40 -3.64 -13.52
CA SER A 105 -0.46 -4.14 -12.50
C SER A 105 0.16 -5.50 -12.81
N ALA A 106 -0.02 -6.03 -14.02
CA ALA A 106 0.49 -7.35 -14.41
C ALA A 106 2.01 -7.41 -14.66
N SER A 107 2.71 -6.27 -14.68
CA SER A 107 4.14 -6.17 -14.99
C SER A 107 4.90 -5.42 -13.90
N MET A 108 6.23 -5.59 -13.88
CA MET A 108 7.09 -4.81 -12.99
C MET A 108 7.02 -3.30 -13.35
N PRO A 109 7.06 -2.41 -12.37
CA PRO A 109 7.26 -2.67 -10.93
C PRO A 109 5.98 -3.10 -10.19
N ALA A 110 4.81 -2.84 -10.76
CA ALA A 110 3.53 -2.93 -10.07
C ALA A 110 3.19 -4.35 -9.59
N ILE A 111 3.56 -5.40 -10.31
CA ILE A 111 3.23 -6.79 -9.92
C ILE A 111 3.78 -7.15 -8.53
N GLY A 112 4.93 -6.61 -8.13
CA GLY A 112 5.58 -6.83 -6.85
C GLY A 112 5.46 -5.67 -5.85
N ASP A 113 4.66 -4.65 -6.15
CA ASP A 113 4.50 -3.49 -5.27
C ASP A 113 3.66 -3.86 -4.03
N LEU A 114 4.31 -3.91 -2.86
CA LEU A 114 3.70 -4.35 -1.61
C LEU A 114 2.50 -3.50 -1.15
N HIS A 115 2.35 -2.26 -1.64
CA HIS A 115 1.29 -1.35 -1.21
C HIS A 115 -0.12 -1.78 -1.65
N HIS A 116 -0.23 -2.67 -2.64
CA HIS A 116 -1.51 -3.16 -3.13
C HIS A 116 -1.60 -4.69 -3.18
N LEU A 117 -0.68 -5.38 -2.51
CA LEU A 117 -0.72 -6.83 -2.33
C LEU A 117 -1.28 -7.20 -0.96
N VAL A 118 -2.13 -8.22 -0.90
CA VAL A 118 -2.72 -8.72 0.35
C VAL A 118 -2.90 -10.25 0.35
N PRO A 119 -2.86 -10.93 1.50
CA PRO A 119 -3.23 -12.34 1.63
C PRO A 119 -4.75 -12.53 1.50
N VAL A 120 -5.20 -13.43 0.65
CA VAL A 120 -6.63 -13.73 0.46
C VAL A 120 -6.85 -15.23 0.30
N ARG A 121 -7.98 -15.75 0.81
CA ARG A 121 -8.42 -17.12 0.51
C ARG A 121 -8.62 -17.31 -0.98
N ALA A 122 -8.02 -18.34 -1.57
CA ALA A 122 -8.12 -18.64 -3.01
C ALA A 122 -9.56 -18.62 -3.53
N ALA A 123 -10.52 -19.21 -2.80
CA ALA A 123 -11.92 -19.21 -3.19
C ALA A 123 -12.53 -17.80 -3.29
N ILE A 124 -12.20 -16.91 -2.34
CA ILE A 124 -12.68 -15.51 -2.34
C ILE A 124 -11.96 -14.72 -3.43
N ASN A 125 -10.68 -15.03 -3.65
CA ASN A 125 -9.90 -14.41 -4.71
C ASN A 125 -10.53 -14.63 -6.08
N THR A 126 -10.92 -15.88 -6.36
CA THR A 126 -11.64 -16.26 -7.58
C THR A 126 -12.99 -15.53 -7.71
N LEU A 127 -13.72 -15.35 -6.59
CA LEU A 127 -15.00 -14.63 -6.60
C LEU A 127 -14.85 -13.14 -6.90
N ARG A 128 -13.75 -12.50 -6.46
CA ARG A 128 -13.50 -11.06 -6.70
C ARG A 128 -13.23 -10.77 -8.19
N LYS A 129 -12.59 -11.70 -8.89
CA LYS A 129 -12.17 -11.53 -10.29
C LYS A 129 -11.31 -10.26 -10.45
N ASN A 130 -11.66 -9.37 -11.38
CA ASN A 130 -10.95 -8.13 -11.68
C ASN A 130 -11.67 -6.87 -11.14
N ALA A 131 -12.60 -7.02 -10.19
CA ALA A 131 -13.31 -5.88 -9.62
C ALA A 131 -12.39 -5.12 -8.66
N LEU A 132 -12.16 -3.81 -8.90
CA LEU A 132 -11.38 -2.95 -7.99
C LEU A 132 -11.85 -3.11 -6.55
N SER A 133 -10.90 -3.35 -5.63
CA SER A 133 -11.25 -3.44 -4.21
C SER A 133 -11.71 -2.07 -3.69
N ARG A 134 -12.92 -2.01 -3.14
CA ARG A 134 -13.47 -0.83 -2.45
C ARG A 134 -13.44 -0.96 -0.93
N THR A 135 -13.12 -2.13 -0.42
CA THR A 135 -13.14 -2.43 1.01
C THR A 135 -11.77 -2.12 1.61
N PHE A 136 -11.64 -0.96 2.22
CA PHE A 136 -10.52 -0.64 3.10
C PHE A 136 -10.79 -1.27 4.47
N ARG A 137 -10.50 -2.56 4.63
CA ARG A 137 -10.31 -3.06 5.99
C ARG A 137 -9.05 -2.36 6.50
N THR A 138 -9.12 -1.68 7.63
CA THR A 138 -7.94 -1.09 8.30
C THR A 138 -7.09 -2.24 8.85
N PHE A 139 -6.42 -2.95 7.96
CA PHE A 139 -5.21 -3.67 8.34
C PHE A 139 -4.23 -2.57 8.76
N LYS A 140 -3.66 -2.68 9.96
CA LYS A 140 -2.52 -1.86 10.39
C LYS A 140 -1.26 -2.69 10.14
N PRO A 141 -0.73 -2.71 8.90
CA PRO A 141 0.55 -3.35 8.67
C PRO A 141 1.60 -2.66 9.53
N ASN A 142 2.51 -3.46 10.09
CA ASN A 142 3.69 -2.94 10.76
C ASN A 142 4.65 -2.47 9.65
N THR A 143 4.37 -1.31 9.05
CA THR A 143 5.00 -0.92 7.77
C THR A 143 6.48 -0.55 7.89
N GLY A 144 7.08 -0.57 9.08
CA GLY A 144 8.53 -0.39 9.27
C GLY A 144 9.12 0.94 8.75
N TYR A 145 8.31 1.86 8.22
CA TYR A 145 8.75 3.17 7.76
C TYR A 145 9.00 4.06 8.98
N THR A 146 10.22 4.03 9.52
CA THR A 146 10.74 5.21 10.22
C THR A 146 11.02 6.27 9.16
N LYS A 147 10.23 7.34 9.21
CA LYS A 147 10.42 8.55 8.42
C LYS A 147 11.80 9.12 8.80
N THR A 148 12.79 9.00 7.92
CA THR A 148 14.01 9.82 7.96
C THR A 148 13.72 11.18 7.35
#